data_AF-A0A397UCA4-F1
#
_entry.id   AF-A0A397UCA4-F1
#
_cell.length_a   1.000
_cell.length_b   1.000
_cell.length_c   1.000
_cell.angle_alpha   90.00
_cell.angle_beta   90.00
_cell.angle_gamma   90.00
#
_symmetry.space_group_name_H-M   'P 1'
#
loop_
_entity.id
_entity.type
_entity.pdbx_description
1 polymer ?
#
loop_
_entity_poly.entity_id
_entity_poly.type
_entity_poly.pdbx_seq_one_letter_code
_entity_poly.pdbx_strand_id
1 'polypeptide(L)'
;MTKNEGKITRITRITRPDFLKSPELSAGLELDIYYPEHVLAIEVQGQQHEKYNKFFHRRDPKNFIKQQVRDQLKKKLCKENGINLRYNPYVVFRELGLIE
;
A
#
# COMPACT_ATOMS: atom_id res chain seq x y z
N MET A 1 -18.65 29.86 0.72
CA MET A 1 -17.81 28.82 1.35
C MET A 1 -18.70 27.71 1.86
N THR A 2 -19.13 26.80 0.98
CA THR A 2 -19.87 25.60 1.39
C THR A 2 -18.83 24.56 1.82
N LYS A 3 -18.82 24.23 3.11
CA LYS A 3 -18.15 23.03 3.59
C LYS A 3 -18.88 21.85 2.94
N ASN A 4 -18.29 21.26 1.89
CA ASN A 4 -18.77 19.98 1.39
C ASN A 4 -18.48 18.96 2.49
N GLU A 5 -19.51 18.64 3.28
CA GLU A 5 -19.57 17.42 4.08
C GLU A 5 -19.67 16.22 3.12
N GLY A 6 -18.58 15.96 2.40
CA GLY A 6 -18.41 14.72 1.67
C GLY A 6 -18.22 13.61 2.68
N LYS A 7 -19.27 12.81 2.91
CA LYS A 7 -19.17 11.54 3.63
C LYS A 7 -17.93 10.78 3.14
N ILE A 8 -17.03 10.40 4.04
CA ILE A 8 -15.95 9.44 3.78
C ILE A 8 -16.63 8.15 3.32
N THR A 9 -16.71 7.86 2.01
CA THR A 9 -17.61 6.79 1.53
C THR A 9 -16.93 5.45 1.29
N ARG A 10 -15.60 5.37 1.08
CA ARG A 10 -14.95 4.05 0.96
C ARG A 10 -13.46 4.05 1.28
N ILE A 11 -13.11 3.74 2.53
CA ILE A 11 -11.77 3.27 2.91
C ILE A 11 -11.84 1.76 3.02
N THR A 12 -11.02 1.04 2.27
CA THR A 12 -10.89 -0.41 2.42
C THR A 12 -9.61 -0.78 3.12
N ARG A 13 -9.70 -1.71 4.07
CA ARG A 13 -8.56 -2.39 4.68
C ARG A 13 -8.29 -3.66 3.90
N ILE A 14 -7.03 -3.93 3.60
CA ILE A 14 -6.52 -5.13 2.89
C ILE A 14 -7.32 -5.38 1.61
N THR A 15 -6.90 -4.74 0.52
CA THR A 15 -7.57 -4.85 -0.78
C THR A 15 -6.60 -5.28 -1.88
N ARG A 16 -7.10 -5.96 -2.91
CA ARG A 16 -6.37 -6.29 -4.14
C ARG A 16 -7.02 -5.59 -5.34
N PRO A 17 -6.74 -4.30 -5.58
CA PRO A 17 -7.31 -3.59 -6.71
C PRO A 17 -6.85 -4.22 -8.04
N ASP A 18 -7.70 -4.17 -9.06
CA ASP A 18 -7.39 -4.79 -10.36
C ASP A 18 -6.14 -4.22 -11.02
N PHE A 19 -5.83 -2.94 -10.78
CA PHE A 19 -4.62 -2.30 -11.31
C PHE A 19 -3.31 -2.80 -10.68
N LEU A 20 -3.38 -3.57 -9.59
CA LEU A 20 -2.21 -4.23 -8.96
C LEU A 20 -1.96 -5.65 -9.48
N LYS A 21 -2.57 -6.03 -10.60
CA LYS A 21 -2.29 -7.30 -11.30
C LYS A 21 -1.13 -7.12 -12.27
N SER A 22 -0.36 -8.20 -12.45
CA SER A 22 0.63 -8.32 -13.53
C SER A 22 0.51 -9.70 -14.18
N PRO A 23 1.06 -9.91 -15.39
CA PRO A 23 1.07 -11.23 -16.04
C PRO A 23 1.68 -12.32 -15.15
N GLU A 24 2.69 -11.99 -14.34
CA GLU A 24 3.36 -12.90 -13.42
C GLU A 24 2.59 -13.13 -12.11
N LEU A 25 1.64 -12.25 -11.78
CA LEU A 25 0.90 -12.23 -10.53
C LEU A 25 -0.60 -12.04 -10.82
N SER A 26 -1.23 -13.09 -11.36
CA SER A 26 -2.64 -13.07 -11.75
C SER A 26 -3.60 -12.77 -10.59
N ALA A 27 -3.25 -13.14 -9.36
CA ALA A 27 -4.01 -12.81 -8.16
C ALA A 27 -3.90 -11.33 -7.74
N GLY A 28 -2.91 -10.60 -8.26
CA GLY A 28 -2.62 -9.21 -7.89
C GLY A 28 -1.93 -9.03 -6.53
N LEU A 29 -1.39 -7.83 -6.31
CA LEU A 29 -0.78 -7.40 -5.05
C LEU A 29 -1.82 -6.77 -4.11
N GLU A 30 -1.56 -6.85 -2.80
CA GLU A 30 -2.40 -6.24 -1.76
C GLU A 30 -1.96 -4.81 -1.43
N LEU A 31 -2.93 -4.01 -0.98
CA LEU A 31 -2.75 -2.74 -0.26
C LEU A 31 -3.33 -2.86 1.16
N ASP A 32 -2.57 -2.46 2.19
CA ASP A 32 -3.07 -2.49 3.58
C ASP A 32 -4.25 -1.55 3.78
N ILE A 33 -4.16 -0.33 3.24
CA ILE A 33 -5.24 0.65 3.25
C ILE A 33 -5.32 1.30 1.87
N TYR A 34 -6.52 1.35 1.30
CA TYR A 34 -6.76 2.05 0.05
C TYR A 34 -7.92 3.02 0.19
N TYR A 35 -7.68 4.26 -0.24
CA TYR A 35 -8.66 5.33 -0.27
C TYR A 35 -8.78 5.86 -1.73
N PRO A 36 -9.63 5.20 -2.55
CA PRO A 36 -9.76 5.51 -3.98
C PRO A 36 -10.16 6.98 -4.24
N GLU A 37 -11.05 7.53 -3.42
CA GLU A 37 -11.56 8.90 -3.56
C GLU A 37 -10.46 9.96 -3.42
N HIS A 38 -9.40 9.66 -2.65
CA HIS A 38 -8.23 10.52 -2.46
C HIS A 38 -7.02 10.08 -3.30
N VAL A 39 -7.20 9.07 -4.15
CA VAL A 39 -6.13 8.50 -4.98
C VAL A 39 -4.92 8.11 -4.10
N LEU A 40 -5.19 7.59 -2.91
CA LEU A 40 -4.23 7.40 -1.82
C LEU A 40 -4.22 5.94 -1.39
N ALA A 41 -3.03 5.38 -1.19
CA ALA A 41 -2.83 4.08 -0.59
C ALA A 41 -1.79 4.18 0.54
N ILE A 42 -1.96 3.36 1.58
CA ILE A 42 -1.03 3.27 2.70
C ILE A 42 -0.59 1.82 2.86
N GLU A 43 0.71 1.61 3.00
CA GLU A 43 1.35 0.34 3.29
C GLU A 43 2.16 0.45 4.58
N VAL A 44 1.86 -0.37 5.57
CA VAL A 44 2.55 -0.34 6.86
C VAL A 44 3.80 -1.20 6.76
N GLN A 45 4.96 -0.56 6.66
CA GLN A 45 6.23 -1.25 6.48
C GLN A 45 6.83 -1.65 7.83
N GLY A 46 6.97 -2.96 8.06
CA GLY A 46 7.79 -3.50 9.15
C GLY A 46 9.22 -3.81 8.72
N GLN A 47 10.07 -4.23 9.67
CA GLN A 47 11.49 -4.55 9.41
C GLN A 47 11.70 -5.57 8.28
N GLN A 48 10.72 -6.45 8.03
CA GLN A 48 10.78 -7.44 6.96
C GLN A 48 10.94 -6.85 5.55
N HIS A 49 10.56 -5.58 5.35
CA HIS A 49 10.68 -4.90 4.06
C HIS A 49 12.07 -4.29 3.82
N GLU A 50 12.89 -4.14 4.85
CA GLU A 50 14.24 -3.56 4.70
C GLU A 50 15.34 -4.59 4.92
N LYS A 51 15.07 -5.60 5.76
CA LYS A 51 16.07 -6.58 6.20
C LYS A 51 15.51 -7.98 6.15
N TYR A 52 16.36 -8.91 5.73
CA TYR A 52 16.07 -10.33 5.86
C TYR A 52 15.84 -10.69 7.33
N ASN A 53 14.73 -11.36 7.58
CA ASN A 53 14.32 -11.87 8.86
C ASN A 53 13.90 -13.33 8.68
N LYS A 54 14.56 -14.24 9.41
CA LYS A 54 14.34 -15.69 9.31
C LYS A 54 12.88 -16.09 9.53
N PHE A 55 12.15 -15.40 10.40
CA PHE A 55 10.75 -15.66 10.66
C PHE A 55 9.88 -15.23 9.48
N PHE A 56 9.97 -13.98 9.05
CA PHE A 56 9.14 -13.44 7.96
C PHE A 56 9.45 -14.04 6.58
N HIS A 57 10.71 -14.41 6.34
CA HIS A 57 11.16 -14.96 5.05
C HIS A 57 11.32 -16.48 5.06
N ARG A 58 10.76 -17.16 6.06
CA ARG A 58 10.72 -18.64 6.16
C ARG A 58 12.10 -19.28 6.03
N ARG A 59 13.11 -18.65 6.62
CA ARG A 59 14.52 -19.07 6.57
C ARG A 59 15.13 -19.14 5.16
N ASP A 60 14.48 -18.55 4.15
CA ASP A 60 14.97 -18.52 2.77
C ASP A 60 15.16 -17.06 2.28
N PRO A 61 16.40 -16.61 2.09
CA PRO A 61 16.71 -15.28 1.58
C PRO A 61 16.07 -14.97 0.22
N LYS A 62 15.76 -15.98 -0.62
CA LYS A 62 15.07 -15.77 -1.89
C LYS A 62 13.67 -15.20 -1.68
N ASN A 63 13.01 -15.49 -0.55
CA ASN A 63 11.71 -14.90 -0.24
C ASN A 63 11.80 -13.40 0.04
N PHE A 64 12.89 -12.94 0.64
CA PHE A 64 13.14 -11.51 0.82
C PHE A 64 13.34 -10.83 -0.53
N ILE A 65 14.16 -11.40 -1.43
CA ILE A 65 14.34 -10.86 -2.79
C ILE A 65 13.01 -10.81 -3.56
N LYS A 66 12.21 -11.88 -3.51
CA LYS A 66 10.87 -11.91 -4.13
C LYS A 66 9.92 -10.87 -3.52
N GLN A 67 10.05 -10.57 -2.23
CA GLN A 67 9.28 -9.50 -1.58
C GLN A 67 9.73 -8.13 -2.08
N GLN A 68 11.04 -7.87 -2.15
CA GLN A 68 11.58 -6.62 -2.72
C GLN A 68 11.09 -6.37 -4.14
N VAL A 69 11.10 -7.40 -5.00
CA VAL A 69 10.60 -7.29 -6.38
C VAL A 69 9.10 -6.93 -6.40
N ARG A 70 8.30 -7.55 -5.53
CA ARG A 70 6.87 -7.23 -5.41
C ARG A 70 6.63 -5.81 -4.88
N ASP A 71 7.43 -5.36 -3.92
CA ASP A 71 7.32 -4.00 -3.37
C ASP A 71 7.65 -2.93 -4.43
N GLN A 72 8.67 -3.17 -5.26
CA GLN A 72 8.99 -2.30 -6.40
C GLN A 72 7.91 -2.32 -7.47
N LEU A 73 7.37 -3.50 -7.79
CA LEU A 73 6.27 -3.62 -8.74
C LEU A 73 5.01 -2.90 -8.24
N LYS A 74 4.66 -3.05 -6.95
CA LYS A 74 3.56 -2.33 -6.30
C LYS A 74 3.72 -0.82 -6.46
N LYS A 75 4.92 -0.30 -6.12
CA LYS A 75 5.23 1.13 -6.26
C LYS A 75 5.09 1.61 -7.71
N LYS A 76 5.57 0.82 -8.67
CA LYS A 76 5.45 1.11 -10.10
C LYS A 76 3.99 1.17 -10.53
N LEU A 77 3.20 0.13 -10.23
CA LEU A 77 1.79 0.05 -10.63
C LEU A 77 0.95 1.16 -9.97
N CYS A 78 1.19 1.48 -8.69
CA CYS A 78 0.56 2.63 -8.04
C CYS A 78 0.89 3.93 -8.80
N LYS A 79 2.16 4.17 -9.12
CA LYS A 79 2.58 5.38 -9.85
C LYS A 79 1.93 5.47 -11.24
N GLU A 80 1.89 4.36 -11.99
CA GLU A 80 1.28 4.29 -13.32
C GLU A 80 -0.22 4.57 -13.30
N ASN A 81 -0.89 4.24 -12.19
CA ASN A 81 -2.32 4.47 -11.98
C ASN A 81 -2.61 5.78 -11.21
N GLY A 82 -1.61 6.64 -11.01
CA GLY A 82 -1.76 7.90 -10.29
C GLY A 82 -1.98 7.78 -8.77
N ILE A 83 -1.84 6.58 -8.21
CA ILE A 83 -2.01 6.31 -6.77
C ILE A 83 -0.82 6.82 -5.98
N ASN A 84 -1.08 7.74 -5.05
CA ASN A 84 -0.12 8.22 -4.07
C ASN A 84 0.07 7.15 -2.99
N LEU A 85 1.11 6.33 -3.13
CA LEU A 85 1.47 5.30 -2.16
C LEU A 85 2.33 5.88 -1.04
N ARG A 86 1.86 5.77 0.20
CA ARG A 86 2.51 6.28 1.42
C ARG A 86 2.84 5.11 2.35
N TYR A 87 3.91 5.25 3.14
CA TYR A 87 4.38 4.17 4.02
C TYR A 87 4.25 4.48 5.52
N ASN A 88 3.90 5.72 5.85
CA ASN A 88 3.77 6.17 7.23
C ASN A 88 2.32 6.62 7.50
N PRO A 89 1.48 5.75 8.09
CA PRO A 89 0.09 6.09 8.39
C PRO A 89 -0.05 7.32 9.29
N TYR A 90 0.88 7.50 10.24
CA TYR A 90 0.82 8.62 11.19
C TYR A 90 0.92 9.97 10.50
N VAL A 91 1.87 10.11 9.57
CA VAL A 91 2.04 11.33 8.77
C VAL A 91 0.79 11.58 7.93
N VAL A 92 0.26 10.54 7.29
CA VAL A 92 -0.94 10.65 6.46
C VAL A 92 -2.16 11.06 7.29
N PHE A 93 -2.39 10.43 8.43
CA PHE A 93 -3.53 10.75 9.29
C PHE A 93 -3.43 12.16 9.89
N ARG A 94 -2.22 12.62 10.21
CA ARG A 94 -1.98 14.02 10.62
C ARG A 94 -2.23 15.00 9.47
N GLU A 95 -1.73 14.71 8.26
CA GLU A 95 -1.98 15.53 7.05
C GLU A 95 -3.48 15.65 6.72
N LEU A 96 -4.25 14.59 7.00
CA LEU A 96 -5.70 14.54 6.81
C LEU A 96 -6.50 15.14 8.00
N GLY A 97 -5.84 15.58 9.07
CA GLY A 97 -6.51 16.13 10.26
C GLY A 97 -7.32 15.10 11.07
N LEU A 98 -6.97 13.81 10.97
CA LEU A 98 -7.65 12.72 11.68
C LEU A 98 -7.08 12.48 13.09
N ILE A 99 -5.85 12.93 13.34
CA ILE A 99 -5.14 12.81 14.62
C ILE A 99 -4.31 14.07 14.88
N GLU A 100 -4.04 14.36 16.16
CA GLU A 100 -3.30 15.54 16.64
C GLU A 100 -1.80 15.30 16.85
#